data_AF-A0A933SFK9-F1
#
_entry.id   AF-A0A933SFK9-F1
#
_cell.length_a   1.000
_cell.length_b   1.000
_cell.length_c   1.000
_cell.angle_alpha   90.00
_cell.angle_beta   90.00
_cell.angle_gamma   90.00
#
_symmetry.space_group_name_H-M   'P 1'
#
loop_
_entity.id
_entity.type
_entity.pdbx_description
1 polymer ?
#
loop_
_entity_poly.entity_id
_entity_poly.type
_entity_poly.pdbx_seq_one_letter_code
_entity_poly.pdbx_strand_id
1 'polypeptide(L)'
;MSSQKLVRCELRRKGAASGQVRFVPLEIFGLWEHLMCSKHQFEVSTPKASLWLDMEDSPDAAYSVEQYERVTEVTAFVYSDRDQMFTRARRYFPSEEAESLKRIFLSHYTSGEGRIQTQVHERQGIWVHRDKSLVTA
;
A
#
# COMPACT_ATOMS: atom_id res chain seq x y z
N MET A 1 -13.31 -12.78 -2.82
CA MET A 1 -12.99 -11.34 -2.95
C MET A 1 -12.99 -10.65 -1.59
N SER A 2 -11.81 -10.44 -1.02
CA SER A 2 -11.68 -9.58 0.17
C SER A 2 -11.48 -8.12 -0.25
N SER A 3 -11.76 -7.17 0.65
CA SER A 3 -11.60 -5.73 0.37
C SER A 3 -10.87 -5.03 1.49
N GLN A 4 -10.21 -3.91 1.18
CA GLN A 4 -9.54 -3.04 2.13
C GLN A 4 -9.80 -1.57 1.82
N LYS A 5 -10.02 -0.74 2.85
CA LYS A 5 -10.09 0.72 2.67
C LYS A 5 -8.67 1.29 2.62
N LEU A 6 -8.31 1.90 1.49
CA LEU A 6 -7.01 2.53 1.29
C LEU A 6 -7.16 4.01 0.95
N VAL A 7 -6.20 4.81 1.39
CA VAL A 7 -5.97 6.18 0.96
C VAL A 7 -4.86 6.18 -0.09
N ARG A 8 -5.21 6.63 -1.30
CA ARG A 8 -4.25 7.03 -2.33
C ARG A 8 -3.81 8.46 -2.02
N CYS A 9 -2.51 8.72 -1.99
CA CYS A 9 -1.94 10.06 -1.83
C CYS A 9 -0.64 10.19 -2.61
N GLU A 10 -0.19 11.42 -2.80
CA GLU A 10 1.14 11.73 -3.31
C GLU A 10 2.07 12.07 -2.16
N LEU A 11 3.24 11.43 -2.13
CA LEU A 11 4.29 11.66 -1.16
C LEU A 11 5.48 12.30 -1.86
N ARG A 12 5.87 13.49 -1.46
CA ARG A 12 7.04 14.19 -2.02
C ARG A 12 7.99 14.65 -0.93
N ARG A 13 9.30 14.67 -1.22
CA ARG A 13 10.23 15.38 -0.35
C ARG A 13 9.96 16.88 -0.46
N LYS A 14 10.11 17.61 0.65
CA LYS A 14 10.01 19.08 0.64
C LYS A 14 10.99 19.65 -0.41
N GLY A 15 10.47 20.47 -1.32
CA GLY A 15 11.24 21.09 -2.40
C GLY A 15 11.54 20.19 -3.62
N ALA A 16 11.09 18.94 -3.64
CA ALA A 16 11.23 18.08 -4.82
C ALA A 16 10.16 18.40 -5.88
N ALA A 17 10.56 18.34 -7.15
CA ALA A 17 9.67 18.59 -8.29
C ALA A 17 8.67 17.45 -8.55
N SER A 18 9.00 16.22 -8.14
CA SER A 18 8.16 15.03 -8.33
C SER A 18 7.88 14.32 -7.01
N GLY A 19 6.69 13.72 -6.93
CA GLY A 19 6.25 12.87 -5.83
C GLY A 19 6.06 11.42 -6.28
N GLN A 20 5.82 10.53 -5.31
CA GLN A 20 5.45 9.13 -5.55
C GLN A 20 4.05 8.86 -5.03
N VAL A 21 3.29 8.05 -5.76
CA VAL A 21 1.97 7.59 -5.30
C VAL A 21 2.14 6.57 -4.18
N ARG A 22 1.34 6.72 -3.12
CA ARG A 22 1.28 5.79 -1.99
C ARG A 22 -0.15 5.36 -1.74
N PHE A 23 -0.32 4.07 -1.47
CA PHE A 23 -1.56 3.48 -0.99
C PHE A 23 -1.38 3.04 0.47
N VAL A 24 -2.15 3.65 1.37
CA VAL A 24 -1.99 3.46 2.82
C VAL A 24 -3.33 3.02 3.41
N PRO A 25 -3.38 1.99 4.28
CA PRO A 25 -4.61 1.61 4.96
C PRO A 25 -5.25 2.80 5.67
N LEU A 26 -6.55 3.00 5.44
CA LEU A 26 -7.29 4.15 5.99
C LEU A 26 -7.16 4.23 7.51
N GLU A 27 -7.17 3.08 8.18
CA GLU A 27 -7.08 2.96 9.65
C GLU A 27 -5.78 3.53 10.24
N ILE A 28 -4.66 3.50 9.50
CA ILE A 28 -3.37 4.02 9.98
C ILE A 28 -2.98 5.34 9.31
N PHE A 29 -3.76 5.84 8.35
CA PHE A 29 -3.36 6.93 7.48
C PHE A 29 -2.97 8.19 8.25
N GLY A 30 -3.77 8.60 9.25
CA GLY A 30 -3.47 9.81 10.03
C GLY A 30 -2.15 9.74 10.81
N LEU A 31 -1.86 8.60 11.44
CA LEU A 31 -0.57 8.39 12.11
C LEU A 31 0.59 8.34 11.12
N TRP A 32 0.39 7.64 10.01
CA TRP A 32 1.39 7.54 8.95
C TRP A 32 1.73 8.92 8.36
N GLU A 33 0.71 9.72 8.02
CA GLU A 33 0.86 11.08 7.50
C GLU A 33 1.60 11.97 8.49
N HIS A 34 1.21 11.94 9.77
CA HIS A 34 1.90 12.67 10.82
C HIS A 34 3.39 12.32 10.88
N LEU A 35 3.75 11.03 10.85
CA LEU A 35 5.15 10.59 10.86
C LEU A 35 5.91 11.01 9.61
N MET A 36 5.30 10.89 8.43
CA MET A 36 5.92 11.32 7.17
C MET A 36 6.25 12.81 7.19
N CYS A 37 5.31 13.64 7.66
CA CYS A 37 5.47 15.10 7.71
C CYS A 37 6.40 15.58 8.82
N SER A 38 6.28 15.04 10.03
CA SER A 38 7.02 15.52 11.21
C SER A 38 8.43 14.93 11.33
N LYS A 39 8.55 13.61 11.17
CA LYS A 39 9.80 12.88 11.40
C LYS A 39 10.63 12.76 10.15
N HIS A 40 9.97 12.46 9.02
CA HIS A 40 10.66 12.14 7.77
C HIS A 40 10.75 13.32 6.78
N GLN A 41 10.19 14.48 7.15
CA GLN A 41 10.26 15.72 6.36
C GLN A 41 9.73 15.58 4.92
N PHE A 42 8.71 14.74 4.74
CA PHE A 42 7.94 14.68 3.51
C PHE A 42 6.74 15.65 3.56
N GLU A 43 6.11 15.83 2.41
CA GLU A 43 4.79 16.40 2.26
C GLU A 43 3.87 15.35 1.66
N VAL A 44 2.67 15.24 2.23
CA VAL A 44 1.59 14.38 1.74
C VAL A 44 0.53 15.27 1.11
N SER A 45 0.14 14.96 -0.12
CA SER A 45 -0.87 15.71 -0.87
C SER A 45 -1.90 14.80 -1.51
N THR A 46 -3.01 15.42 -1.93
CA THR A 46 -4.11 14.77 -2.68
C THR A 46 -4.68 13.47 -2.07
N PRO A 47 -4.90 13.38 -0.73
CA PRO A 47 -5.43 12.16 -0.13
C PRO A 47 -6.84 11.86 -0.63
N LYS A 48 -7.04 10.65 -1.16
CA LYS A 48 -8.34 10.13 -1.62
C LYS A 48 -8.55 8.73 -1.05
N ALA A 49 -9.62 8.56 -0.29
CA ALA A 49 -9.99 7.25 0.24
C ALA A 49 -10.90 6.50 -0.74
N SER A 50 -10.62 5.21 -0.96
CA SER A 50 -11.51 4.30 -1.68
C SER A 50 -11.29 2.85 -1.25
N LEU A 51 -11.93 1.92 -1.95
CA LEU A 51 -11.78 0.50 -1.77
C LEU A 51 -10.69 -0.05 -2.69
N TRP A 52 -9.85 -0.87 -2.09
CA TRP A 52 -9.04 -1.85 -2.78
C TRP A 52 -9.76 -3.20 -2.75
N LEU A 53 -9.85 -3.83 -3.91
CA LEU A 53 -10.51 -5.11 -4.11
C LEU A 53 -9.49 -6.14 -4.55
N ASP A 54 -9.53 -7.31 -3.92
CA ASP A 54 -8.79 -8.50 -4.34
C ASP A 54 -9.27 -8.95 -5.71
N MET A 55 -8.34 -9.09 -6.65
CA MET A 55 -8.64 -9.56 -8.01
C MET A 55 -7.86 -10.85 -8.27
N GLU A 56 -8.57 -11.97 -8.24
CA GLU A 56 -8.04 -13.28 -8.65
C GLU A 56 -8.03 -13.39 -10.19
N ASP A 57 -8.98 -12.73 -10.86
CA ASP A 57 -9.13 -12.67 -12.32
C ASP A 57 -8.87 -11.27 -12.89
N SER A 58 -8.75 -11.14 -14.22
CA SER A 58 -8.56 -9.82 -14.85
C SER A 58 -9.72 -8.87 -14.56
N PRO A 59 -9.46 -7.65 -14.05
CA PRO A 59 -10.50 -6.66 -13.73
C PRO A 59 -11.22 -6.09 -14.95
N ASP A 60 -10.69 -6.31 -16.16
CA ASP A 60 -11.16 -5.69 -17.40
C ASP A 60 -12.59 -6.13 -17.81
N ALA A 61 -13.09 -7.23 -17.21
CA ALA A 61 -14.46 -7.70 -17.44
C ALA A 61 -15.52 -6.87 -16.67
N ALA A 62 -15.13 -6.23 -15.56
CA ALA A 62 -16.05 -5.54 -14.66
C ALA A 62 -15.80 -4.02 -14.55
N TYR A 63 -14.59 -3.56 -14.92
CA TYR A 63 -14.20 -2.16 -14.82
C TYR A 63 -13.48 -1.70 -16.09
N SER A 64 -13.77 -0.47 -16.51
CA SER A 64 -12.93 0.22 -17.49
C SER A 64 -11.58 0.57 -16.85
N VAL A 65 -10.51 0.59 -17.65
CA VAL A 65 -9.14 0.90 -17.19
C VAL A 65 -9.05 2.26 -16.50
N GLU A 66 -9.89 3.22 -16.88
CA GLU A 66 -9.95 4.56 -16.27
C GLU A 66 -10.61 4.58 -14.89
N GLN A 67 -11.26 3.48 -14.48
CA GLN A 67 -12.01 3.39 -13.23
C GLN A 67 -11.21 2.80 -12.09
N TYR A 68 -9.97 2.36 -12.32
CA TYR A 68 -9.13 1.82 -11.25
C TYR A 68 -7.62 2.03 -11.45
N GLU A 69 -6.88 1.98 -10.34
CA GLU A 69 -5.42 1.82 -10.31
C GLU A 69 -5.08 0.38 -9.91
N ARG A 70 -4.14 -0.27 -10.62
CA ARG A 70 -3.65 -1.61 -10.22
C ARG A 70 -2.74 -1.48 -9.00
N VAL A 71 -3.08 -2.21 -7.95
CA VAL A 71 -2.37 -2.15 -6.66
C VAL A 71 -2.13 -3.56 -6.13
N THR A 72 -0.87 -3.87 -5.86
CA THR A 72 -0.46 -5.16 -5.31
C THR A 72 -0.32 -5.05 -3.79
N GLU A 73 -1.04 -5.90 -3.06
CA GLU A 73 -0.80 -6.11 -1.63
C GLU A 73 0.41 -7.03 -1.47
N VAL A 74 1.40 -6.59 -0.69
CA VAL A 74 2.54 -7.41 -0.25
C VAL A 74 2.44 -7.58 1.26
N THR A 75 2.34 -8.84 1.69
CA THR A 75 2.28 -9.23 3.10
C THR A 75 3.55 -10.00 3.47
N ALA A 76 4.31 -9.48 4.42
CA ALA A 76 5.45 -10.16 5.04
C ALA A 76 5.05 -10.69 6.42
N PHE A 77 5.31 -11.97 6.67
CA PHE A 77 5.18 -12.62 7.96
C PHE A 77 6.56 -12.68 8.60
N VAL A 78 6.77 -11.79 9.57
CA VAL A 78 8.06 -11.58 10.22
C VAL A 78 7.99 -12.13 11.63
N TYR A 79 8.86 -13.08 11.96
CA TYR A 79 8.93 -13.63 13.30
C TYR A 79 9.43 -12.57 14.29
N SER A 80 8.68 -12.36 15.37
CA SER A 80 9.04 -11.47 16.47
C SER A 80 9.57 -12.31 17.62
N ASP A 81 10.88 -12.21 17.90
CA ASP A 81 11.48 -12.88 19.06
C ASP A 81 10.90 -12.37 20.38
N ARG A 82 10.51 -11.09 20.43
CA ARG A 82 9.89 -10.48 21.61
C ARG A 82 8.54 -11.14 21.92
N ASP A 83 7.74 -11.35 20.88
CA ASP A 83 6.36 -11.84 21.02
C ASP A 83 6.26 -13.36 20.84
N GLN A 84 7.38 -14.03 20.53
CA GLN A 84 7.50 -15.45 20.20
C GLN A 84 6.48 -15.90 19.13
N MET A 85 6.19 -15.01 18.17
CA MET A 85 5.10 -15.18 17.20
C MET A 85 5.37 -14.44 15.89
N PHE A 86 4.75 -14.88 14.80
CA PHE A 86 4.76 -14.14 13.53
C PHE A 86 3.88 -12.90 13.61
N THR A 87 4.45 -11.78 13.22
CA THR A 87 3.75 -10.52 13.00
C THR A 87 3.53 -10.31 11.50
N ARG A 88 2.46 -9.60 11.15
CA ARG A 88 2.10 -9.34 9.77
C ARG A 88 2.39 -7.89 9.40
N ALA A 89 3.37 -7.68 8.54
CA ALA A 89 3.63 -6.38 7.94
C ALA A 89 3.05 -6.34 6.53
N ARG A 90 2.06 -5.48 6.30
CA ARG A 90 1.37 -5.37 5.02
C ARG A 90 1.58 -4.01 4.37
N ARG A 91 1.80 -4.00 3.07
CA ARG A 91 1.94 -2.79 2.23
C ARG A 91 1.17 -2.95 0.94
N TYR A 92 0.78 -1.82 0.36
CA TYR A 92 0.06 -1.75 -0.91
C TYR A 92 0.88 -0.88 -1.86
N PHE A 93 1.28 -1.43 -3.00
CA PHE A 93 2.15 -0.77 -3.96
C PHE A 93 1.43 -0.62 -5.30
N PRO A 94 1.68 0.47 -6.06
CA PRO A 94 1.34 0.48 -7.49
C PRO A 94 1.92 -0.78 -8.14
N SER A 95 1.11 -1.54 -8.87
CA SER A 95 1.53 -2.86 -9.37
C SER A 95 2.76 -2.79 -10.28
N GLU A 96 2.91 -1.71 -11.05
CA GLU A 96 4.07 -1.48 -11.93
C GLU A 96 5.38 -1.30 -11.14
N GLU A 97 5.29 -0.83 -9.89
CA GLU A 97 6.44 -0.59 -9.01
C GLU A 97 6.58 -1.68 -7.92
N ALA A 98 5.68 -2.66 -7.87
CA ALA A 98 5.57 -3.60 -6.77
C ALA A 98 6.85 -4.40 -6.53
N GLU A 99 7.50 -4.90 -7.59
CA GLU A 99 8.74 -5.67 -7.46
C GLU A 99 9.90 -4.85 -6.85
N SER A 100 10.07 -3.60 -7.30
CA SER A 100 11.16 -2.74 -6.82
C SER A 100 10.92 -2.31 -5.36
N LEU A 101 9.69 -1.92 -5.03
CA LEU A 101 9.29 -1.49 -3.68
C LEU A 101 9.26 -2.67 -2.70
N LYS A 102 8.87 -3.87 -3.15
CA LYS A 102 8.93 -5.10 -2.35
C LYS A 102 10.34 -5.39 -1.86
N ARG A 103 11.36 -5.29 -2.73
CA ARG A 103 12.77 -5.50 -2.32
C ARG A 103 13.19 -4.52 -1.22
N ILE A 104 12.86 -3.23 -1.37
CA ILE A 104 13.15 -2.21 -0.36
C ILE A 104 12.41 -2.52 0.94
N PHE A 105 11.11 -2.84 0.87
CA PHE A 105 10.30 -3.19 2.02
C PHE A 105 10.85 -4.38 2.79
N LEU A 106 11.24 -5.45 2.09
CA LEU A 106 11.78 -6.67 2.70
C LEU A 106 13.18 -6.46 3.28
N SER A 107 13.97 -5.51 2.76
CA SER A 107 15.31 -5.21 3.28
C SER A 107 15.33 -4.83 4.77
N HIS A 108 14.20 -4.34 5.30
CA HIS A 108 14.03 -4.02 6.71
C HIS A 108 13.91 -5.26 7.62
N TYR A 109 13.68 -6.45 7.06
CA TYR A 109 13.46 -7.68 7.81
C TYR A 109 14.55 -8.73 7.59
N THR A 110 15.42 -8.56 6.59
CA THR A 110 16.39 -9.57 6.15
C THR A 110 17.74 -9.54 6.90
N SER A 111 17.91 -8.73 7.95
CA SER A 111 19.21 -8.60 8.63
C SER A 111 19.31 -9.50 9.87
N GLY A 112 20.26 -10.44 9.87
CA GLY A 112 20.71 -11.19 11.06
C GLY A 112 20.89 -12.69 10.83
N GLU A 113 22.05 -13.25 11.19
CA GLU A 113 22.27 -14.70 11.24
C GLU A 113 21.33 -15.36 12.26
N GLY A 114 20.75 -16.51 11.91
CA GLY A 114 19.86 -17.29 12.79
C GLY A 114 18.39 -16.84 12.83
N ARG A 115 17.99 -15.81 12.07
CA ARG A 115 16.59 -15.40 11.99
C ARG A 115 15.74 -16.36 11.16
N ILE A 116 14.51 -16.61 11.62
CA ILE A 116 13.50 -17.35 10.87
C ILE A 116 13.20 -16.60 9.56
N GLN A 117 13.20 -17.32 8.44
CA GLN A 117 12.96 -16.75 7.12
C GLN A 117 11.58 -16.08 7.04
N THR A 118 11.57 -14.82 6.60
CA THR A 118 10.32 -14.06 6.37
C THR A 118 9.55 -14.70 5.23
N GLN A 119 8.30 -15.10 5.48
CA GLN A 119 7.39 -15.59 4.45
C GLN A 119 6.67 -14.41 3.80
N VAL A 120 6.55 -14.42 2.47
CA VAL A 120 5.98 -13.31 1.71
C VAL A 120 4.80 -13.81 0.87
N HIS A 121 3.69 -13.10 0.94
CA HIS A 121 2.49 -13.35 0.14
C HIS A 121 2.12 -12.10 -0.63
N GLU A 122 1.66 -12.30 -1.86
CA GLU A 122 1.25 -11.22 -2.75
C GLU A 122 -0.16 -11.44 -3.24
N ARG A 123 -0.93 -10.36 -3.32
CA ARG A 123 -2.27 -10.38 -3.88
C ARG A 123 -2.44 -9.23 -4.84
N GLN A 124 -2.89 -9.56 -6.04
CA GLN A 124 -3.21 -8.57 -7.05
C GLN A 124 -4.59 -7.99 -6.77
N GLY A 125 -4.73 -6.70 -7.03
CA GLY A 125 -5.99 -6.03 -6.80
C GLY A 125 -6.07 -4.69 -7.48
N ILE A 126 -7.22 -4.04 -7.30
CA ILE A 126 -7.51 -2.76 -7.89
C ILE A 126 -7.98 -1.78 -6.82
N TRP A 127 -7.50 -0.54 -6.88
CA TRP A 127 -8.04 0.59 -6.12
C TRP A 127 -9.01 1.35 -7.02
N VAL A 128 -10.27 1.40 -6.63
CA VAL A 128 -11.34 1.94 -7.49
C VAL A 128 -11.44 3.46 -7.36
N HIS A 129 -11.46 4.18 -8.48
CA HIS A 129 -11.74 5.62 -8.46
C HIS A 129 -13.18 5.88 -8.02
N ARG A 130 -13.37 6.75 -7.04
CA ARG A 130 -14.71 7.25 -6.70
C ARG A 130 -15.03 8.47 -7.56
N ASP A 131 -15.88 8.29 -8.54
CA ASP A 131 -16.49 9.41 -9.24
C ASP A 131 -17.56 10.06 -8.35
N LYS A 132 -17.52 11.40 -8.26
CA LYS A 132 -18.47 12.17 -7.45
C LYS A 132 -19.87 12.22 -8.06
N SER A 133 -20.05 11.81 -9.32
CA SER A 133 -21.31 11.89 -10.05
C SER A 133 -22.39 10.91 -9.59
N LEU A 134 -22.04 9.90 -8.77
CA LEU A 134 -22.96 8.85 -8.31
C LEU A 134 -23.50 9.05 -6.89
N VAL A 135 -23.14 10.13 -6.20
CA VAL A 135 -23.55 10.38 -4.79
C VAL A 135 -24.78 11.31 -4.68
N THR A 136 -25.31 11.80 -5.80
CA THR A 136 -26.58 12.53 -5.86
C THR A 136 -27.64 11.69 -6.55
N ALA A 137 -28.28 10.80 -5.79
CA ALA A 137 -29.57 10.19 -6.11
C ALA A 137 -30.38 10.06 -4.81
#